data_AF-A0A530ANU3-F1
#
_entry.id   AF-A0A530ANU3-F1
#
_cell.length_a   1.000
_cell.length_b   1.000
_cell.length_c   1.000
_cell.angle_alpha   90.00
_cell.angle_beta   90.00
_cell.angle_gamma   90.00
#
_symmetry.space_group_name_H-M   'P 1'
#
loop_
_entity.id
_entity.type
_entity.pdbx_description
1 polymer ?
#
loop_
_entity_poly.entity_id
_entity_poly.type
_entity_poly.pdbx_seq_one_letter_code
_entity_poly.pdbx_strand_id
1 'polypeptide(L)'
;KKLIIDRQSFAAAVDRVSTISSERGRAVKLSINDGQLTLAVNNPDSGSATEELAADYSSDPIEIGFNAKYLLDVAAQLTGSEAKFMLADAGSPTLIHDMADETALYVLMPMRV
;
A
#
# COMPACT_ATOMS: atom_id res chain seq x y z
N LYS A 1 -11.41 -2.17 8.69
CA LYS A 1 -10.13 -1.87 9.35
C LYS A 1 -9.56 -0.59 8.73
N LYS A 2 -9.14 0.39 9.53
CA LYS A 2 -8.73 1.72 9.05
C LYS A 2 -7.22 1.87 9.21
N LEU A 3 -6.52 2.18 8.13
CA LEU A 3 -5.09 2.49 8.10
C LEU A 3 -4.92 3.94 7.61
N ILE A 4 -4.20 4.76 8.36
CA ILE A 4 -3.82 6.13 7.95
C ILE A 4 -2.30 6.20 7.86
N ILE A 5 -1.80 6.77 6.78
CA ILE A 5 -0.36 6.85 6.52
C ILE A 5 0.01 8.14 5.79
N ASP A 6 1.21 8.66 6.04
CA ASP A 6 1.77 9.76 5.26
C ASP A 6 1.92 9.36 3.79
N ARG A 7 1.26 10.12 2.92
CA ARG A 7 1.15 9.83 1.49
C ARG A 7 2.51 9.87 0.80
N GLN A 8 3.36 10.85 1.13
CA GLN A 8 4.64 11.04 0.46
C GLN A 8 5.62 9.91 0.82
N SER A 9 5.70 9.58 2.11
CA SER A 9 6.54 8.50 2.63
C SER A 9 6.09 7.15 2.05
N PHE A 10 4.78 6.91 2.03
CA PHE A 10 4.21 5.71 1.42
C PHE A 10 4.54 5.60 -0.07
N ALA A 11 4.28 6.65 -0.87
CA ALA A 11 4.57 6.63 -2.30
C ALA A 11 6.06 6.41 -2.59
N ALA A 12 6.93 7.10 -1.86
CA ALA A 12 8.38 6.96 -2.04
C ALA A 12 8.88 5.57 -1.66
N ALA A 13 8.33 4.96 -0.61
CA ALA A 13 8.68 3.60 -0.21
C ALA A 13 8.19 2.56 -1.22
N VAL A 14 6.94 2.67 -1.70
CA VAL A 14 6.41 1.80 -2.76
C VAL A 14 7.27 1.89 -4.03
N ASP A 15 7.67 3.09 -4.44
CA ASP A 15 8.54 3.29 -5.61
C ASP A 15 9.90 2.58 -5.43
N ARG A 16 10.56 2.77 -4.28
CA ARG A 16 11.82 2.10 -3.93
C ARG A 16 11.71 0.58 -3.93
N VAL A 17 10.75 0.01 -3.19
CA VAL A 17 10.62 -1.46 -3.11
C VAL A 17 10.16 -2.05 -4.44
N SER A 18 9.43 -1.30 -5.27
CA SER A 18 9.02 -1.78 -6.59
C SER A 18 10.13 -1.73 -7.64
N THR A 19 11.23 -1.01 -7.39
CA THR A 19 12.36 -0.90 -8.32
C THR A 19 13.06 -2.24 -8.59
N ILE A 20 13.09 -3.13 -7.59
CA ILE A 20 13.61 -4.50 -7.74
C ILE A 20 12.62 -5.47 -8.39
N SER A 21 11.35 -5.07 -8.56
CA SER A 21 10.34 -5.89 -9.22
C SER A 21 10.56 -5.91 -10.75
N SER A 22 10.28 -7.04 -11.38
CA SER A 22 10.25 -7.13 -12.84
C SER A 22 8.96 -6.52 -13.40
N GLU A 23 8.98 -6.08 -14.67
CA GLU A 23 7.79 -5.51 -15.34
C GLU A 23 6.58 -6.45 -15.34
N ARG A 24 6.80 -7.77 -15.23
CA ARG A 24 5.73 -8.79 -15.19
C ARG A 24 5.12 -8.98 -13.80
N GLY A 25 5.81 -8.61 -12.73
CA GLY A 25 5.49 -9.02 -11.37
C GLY A 25 5.52 -7.88 -10.37
N ARG A 26 4.87 -6.75 -10.68
CA ARG A 26 4.81 -5.52 -9.84
C ARG A 26 4.01 -5.68 -8.54
N ALA A 27 3.96 -6.88 -7.97
CA ALA A 27 3.20 -7.14 -6.76
C ALA A 27 4.00 -6.73 -5.52
N VAL A 28 3.38 -5.95 -4.64
CA VAL A 28 3.92 -5.51 -3.35
C VAL A 28 3.04 -6.11 -2.28
N LYS A 29 3.65 -6.84 -1.34
CA LYS A 29 2.98 -7.31 -0.14
C LYS A 29 3.01 -6.20 0.92
N LEU A 30 1.84 -5.85 1.43
CA LEU A 30 1.65 -4.97 2.56
C LEU A 30 1.33 -5.84 3.77
N SER A 31 2.23 -5.88 4.75
CA SER A 31 1.98 -6.49 6.06
C SER A 31 1.72 -5.37 7.06
N ILE A 32 0.48 -5.27 7.54
CA ILE A 32 0.01 -4.19 8.40
C ILE A 32 -0.19 -4.71 9.82
N ASN A 33 0.47 -4.08 10.77
CA ASN A 33 0.42 -4.37 12.20
C ASN A 33 0.11 -3.09 12.99
N ASP A 34 -0.11 -3.21 14.30
CA ASP A 34 -0.35 -2.08 15.19
C ASP A 34 0.79 -1.05 15.09
N GLY A 35 0.48 0.15 14.61
CA GLY A 35 1.45 1.23 14.43
C GLY A 35 2.42 1.12 13.24
N GLN A 36 2.37 0.06 12.42
CA GLN A 36 3.39 -0.21 11.41
C GLN A 36 2.84 -0.82 10.12
N LEU A 37 3.35 -0.34 8.98
CA LEU A 37 3.21 -0.95 7.67
C LEU A 37 4.57 -1.43 7.16
N THR A 38 4.67 -2.70 6.81
CA THR A 38 5.84 -3.28 6.12
C THR A 38 5.49 -3.54 4.67
N LEU A 39 6.26 -2.98 3.75
CA LEU A 39 6.20 -3.24 2.32
C LEU A 39 7.27 -4.26 1.95
N ALA A 40 6.89 -5.30 1.22
CA ALA A 40 7.83 -6.30 0.73
C ALA A 40 7.60 -6.64 -0.74
N VAL A 41 8.68 -6.76 -1.48
CA VAL A 41 8.71 -7.23 -2.87
C VAL A 41 9.73 -8.35 -2.96
N ASN A 42 9.37 -9.41 -3.69
CA ASN A 42 10.25 -10.54 -3.94
C ASN A 42 10.31 -10.80 -5.45
N ASN A 43 11.51 -10.77 -6.01
CA ASN A 43 11.79 -11.09 -7.40
C ASN A 43 12.83 -12.23 -7.45
N PRO A 44 12.49 -13.40 -8.01
CA PRO A 44 13.42 -14.54 -8.11
C PRO A 44 14.77 -14.21 -8.73
N ASP A 45 14.81 -13.26 -9.67
CA ASP A 45 16.02 -12.92 -10.43
C ASP A 45 16.81 -11.76 -9.80
N SER A 46 16.13 -10.86 -9.08
CA SER A 46 16.70 -9.59 -8.60
C SER A 46 16.75 -9.48 -7.06
N GLY A 47 16.30 -10.50 -6.34
CA GLY A 47 16.28 -10.56 -4.89
C GLY A 47 15.01 -9.98 -4.27
N SER A 48 15.10 -9.58 -3.00
CA SER A 48 13.99 -9.01 -2.24
C SER A 48 14.33 -7.63 -1.69
N ALA A 49 13.29 -6.82 -1.47
CA ALA A 49 13.39 -5.55 -0.77
C ALA A 49 12.22 -5.45 0.20
N THR A 50 12.54 -4.89 1.36
CA THR A 50 11.59 -4.68 2.44
C THR A 50 11.80 -3.28 2.97
N GLU A 51 10.70 -2.59 3.25
CA GLU A 51 10.72 -1.26 3.85
C GLU A 51 9.61 -1.14 4.89
N GLU A 52 9.89 -0.45 6.00
CA GLU A 52 8.96 -0.25 7.11
C GLU A 52 8.59 1.21 7.25
N LEU A 53 7.30 1.46 7.48
CA LEU A 53 6.72 2.78 7.64
C LEU A 53 5.90 2.82 8.92
N ALA A 54 5.97 3.93 9.64
CA ALA A 54 5.02 4.22 10.71
C ALA A 54 3.65 4.49 10.09
N ALA A 55 2.59 3.92 10.68
CA ALA A 55 1.22 4.13 10.24
C ALA A 55 0.26 4.10 11.42
N ASP A 56 -0.84 4.86 11.35
CA ASP A 56 -1.92 4.75 12.33
C ASP A 56 -2.86 3.60 11.93
N TYR A 57 -2.73 2.51 12.67
CA TYR A 57 -3.53 1.30 12.52
C TYR A 57 -3.65 0.61 13.88
N SER A 58 -4.87 0.25 14.26
CA SER A 58 -5.19 -0.35 15.57
C SER A 58 -6.17 -1.53 15.46
N SER A 59 -6.23 -2.19 14.31
CA SER A 59 -7.06 -3.38 14.06
C SER A 59 -6.21 -4.65 14.02
N ASP A 60 -6.83 -5.82 13.82
CA ASP A 60 -6.09 -7.09 13.72
C ASP A 60 -5.09 -7.06 12.55
N PRO A 61 -3.89 -7.65 12.72
CA PRO A 61 -2.90 -7.78 11.65
C PRO A 61 -3.49 -8.31 10.35
N ILE A 62 -3.02 -7.77 9.22
CA ILE A 62 -3.48 -8.18 7.90
C ILE A 62 -2.35 -8.10 6.88
N GLU A 63 -2.28 -9.11 6.01
CA GLU A 63 -1.40 -9.11 4.84
C GLU A 63 -2.23 -9.01 3.57
N ILE A 64 -1.89 -8.07 2.68
CA ILE A 64 -2.58 -7.87 1.41
C ILE A 64 -1.57 -7.56 0.31
N GLY A 65 -1.74 -8.16 -0.87
CA GLY A 65 -0.94 -7.85 -2.04
C GLY A 65 -1.61 -6.82 -2.94
N PHE A 66 -0.84 -5.88 -3.50
CA PHE A 66 -1.32 -4.96 -4.54
C PHE A 66 -0.32 -4.81 -5.66
N ASN A 67 -0.78 -4.31 -6.81
CA ASN A 67 0.13 -3.84 -7.85
C ASN A 67 0.75 -2.49 -7.43
N ALA A 68 2.08 -2.41 -7.36
CA ALA A 68 2.83 -1.20 -7.04
C ALA A 68 2.40 -0.01 -7.89
N LYS A 69 2.21 -0.23 -9.20
CA LYS A 69 1.84 0.83 -10.13
C LYS A 69 0.50 1.44 -9.75
N TYR A 70 -0.49 0.62 -9.38
CA TYR A 70 -1.80 1.13 -9.01
C TYR A 70 -1.77 1.86 -7.66
N LEU A 71 -0.95 1.41 -6.72
CA LEU A 71 -0.73 2.15 -5.47
C LEU A 71 -0.13 3.54 -5.73
N LEU A 72 0.87 3.63 -6.60
CA LEU A 72 1.49 4.90 -6.99
C LEU A 72 0.54 5.80 -7.78
N ASP A 73 -0.22 5.24 -8.72
CA ASP A 73 -1.19 5.97 -9.52
C ASP A 73 -2.27 6.59 -8.62
N VAL A 74 -2.76 5.85 -7.59
CA VAL A 74 -3.71 6.40 -6.60
C VAL A 74 -3.04 7.44 -5.71
N ALA A 75 -1.85 7.17 -5.15
CA ALA A 75 -1.14 8.11 -4.27
C ALA A 75 -0.79 9.44 -4.96
N ALA A 76 -0.65 9.44 -6.29
CA ALA A 76 -0.44 10.65 -7.08
C ALA A 76 -1.70 11.51 -7.23
N GLN A 77 -2.90 10.95 -7.12
CA GLN A 77 -4.16 11.69 -7.21
C GLN A 77 -4.61 12.28 -5.86
N LEU A 78 -4.09 11.75 -4.75
CA LEU A 78 -4.37 12.28 -3.42
C LEU A 78 -3.63 13.62 -3.23
N THR A 79 -4.38 14.63 -2.77
CA THR A 79 -3.90 16.00 -2.59
C THR A 79 -3.46 16.29 -1.16
N GLY A 80 -4.08 15.65 -0.16
CA GLY A 80 -3.74 15.78 1.25
C GLY A 80 -2.39 15.17 1.62
N SER A 81 -1.94 15.40 2.85
CA SER A 81 -0.70 14.79 3.39
C SER A 81 -0.89 13.32 3.76
N GLU A 82 -2.11 12.92 4.10
CA GLU A 82 -2.40 11.57 4.59
C GLU A 82 -3.36 10.83 3.67
N ALA A 83 -3.08 9.53 3.49
CA ALA A 83 -3.95 8.61 2.77
C ALA A 83 -4.68 7.71 3.77
N LYS A 84 -6.00 7.56 3.61
CA LYS A 84 -6.83 6.67 4.43
C LYS A 84 -7.23 5.43 3.63
N PHE A 85 -6.79 4.27 4.10
CA PHE A 85 -7.13 2.97 3.54
C PHE A 85 -8.21 2.30 4.41
N MET A 86 -9.30 1.88 3.76
CA MET A 86 -10.35 1.09 4.38
C MET A 86 -10.24 -0.34 3.87
N LEU A 87 -9.78 -1.22 4.76
CA LEU A 87 -9.44 -2.60 4.49
C LEU A 87 -10.51 -3.51 5.12
N ALA A 88 -10.91 -4.56 4.42
CA ALA A 88 -11.79 -5.60 4.96
C ALA A 88 -10.98 -6.87 5.29
N ASP A 89 -10.90 -7.78 4.33
CA ASP A 89 -10.03 -8.97 4.33
C ASP A 89 -9.08 -8.95 3.12
N ALA A 90 -8.13 -9.89 3.08
CA ALA A 90 -7.07 -9.91 2.06
C ALA A 90 -7.56 -10.20 0.63
N GLY A 91 -8.78 -10.71 0.44
CA GLY A 91 -9.39 -10.95 -0.86
C GLY A 91 -10.38 -9.86 -1.28
N SER A 92 -10.78 -9.00 -0.36
CA SER A 92 -11.78 -7.96 -0.58
C SER A 92 -11.18 -6.67 -1.17
N PRO A 93 -11.96 -5.92 -1.97
CA PRO A 93 -11.54 -4.61 -2.46
C PRO A 93 -11.15 -3.67 -1.32
N THR A 94 -10.12 -2.88 -1.53
CA THR A 94 -9.69 -1.83 -0.61
C THR A 94 -10.11 -0.47 -1.12
N LEU A 95 -10.73 0.32 -0.24
CA LEU A 95 -11.10 1.70 -0.54
C LEU A 95 -9.99 2.64 -0.07
N ILE A 96 -9.67 3.63 -0.87
CA ILE A 96 -8.66 4.65 -0.56
C ILE A 96 -9.30 6.02 -0.69
N HIS A 97 -9.13 6.83 0.35
CA HIS A 97 -9.62 8.19 0.43
C HIS A 97 -8.48 9.16 0.70
N ASP A 98 -8.65 10.39 0.22
CA ASP A 98 -7.86 11.53 0.69
C ASP A 98 -8.43 11.98 2.05
N MET A 99 -7.57 12.22 3.04
CA MET A 99 -8.01 12.77 4.33
C MET A 99 -8.45 14.25 4.21
N ALA A 100 -7.96 14.97 3.20
CA ALA A 100 -8.35 16.35 2.95
C ALA A 100 -9.63 16.50 2.10
N ASP A 101 -9.99 15.46 1.33
CA ASP A 101 -11.13 15.48 0.42
C ASP A 101 -11.78 14.08 0.29
N GLU A 102 -12.90 13.88 0.97
CA GLU A 102 -13.64 12.61 0.91
C GLU A 102 -14.50 12.45 -0.35
N THR A 103 -14.56 13.44 -1.25
CA THR A 103 -15.38 13.35 -2.47
C THR A 103 -14.79 12.39 -3.51
N ALA A 104 -13.46 12.22 -3.50
CA ALA A 104 -12.77 11.26 -4.34
C ALA A 104 -12.62 9.91 -3.62
N LEU A 105 -13.09 8.85 -4.26
CA LEU A 105 -12.98 7.48 -3.78
C LEU A 105 -12.24 6.63 -4.82
N TYR A 106 -11.17 5.98 -4.39
CA TYR A 106 -10.43 5.02 -5.21
C TYR A 106 -10.65 3.61 -4.68
N VAL A 107 -10.71 2.64 -5.59
CA VAL A 107 -10.89 1.22 -5.27
C VAL A 107 -9.75 0.44 -5.89
N LEU A 108 -9.05 -0.35 -5.07
CA LEU A 108 -8.01 -1.27 -5.53
C LEU A 108 -8.39 -2.71 -5.20
N MET A 109 -8.25 -3.57 -6.20
CA MET A 109 -8.40 -5.01 -6.03
C MET A 109 -7.10 -5.61 -5.52
N PRO A 110 -7.14 -6.45 -4.47
CA PRO A 110 -5.95 -7.14 -4.01
C PRO A 110 -5.52 -8.22 -5.02
N MET A 111 -4.24 -8.53 -4.99
CA MET A 111 -3.61 -9.61 -5.73
C MET A 111 -3.07 -10.64 -4.74
N ARG A 112 -3.04 -11.90 -5.15
CA ARG A 112 -2.29 -12.93 -4.42
C ARG A 112 -0.80 -12.65 -4.54
N VAL A 113 -0.11 -12.61 -3.41
CA VAL A 113 1.33 -12.39 -3.24
C VAL A 113 1.93 -13.49 -2.36
#